data_AF-A0A2G6UNK5-F1
#
_entry.id   AF-A0A2G6UNK5-F1
#
_cell.length_a   1.000
_cell.length_b   1.000
_cell.length_c   1.000
_cell.angle_alpha   90.00
_cell.angle_beta   90.00
_cell.angle_gamma   90.00
#
_symmetry.space_group_name_H-M   'P 1'
#
loop_
_entity.id
_entity.type
_entity.pdbx_description
1 polymer ?
#
loop_
_entity_poly.entity_id
_entity_poly.type
_entity_poly.pdbx_seq_one_letter_code
_entity_poly.pdbx_strand_id
1 'polypeptide(L)'
;MKHYTQQELEHGGNSEEEQKRLRMIFEDLKQKALTKKLLLEREKEFLCTSINHSLIKSDGNPEDFDFCEDYIFRGLYLTYYGQSENGPFYKPHGTTIIQVSESEKKKDLQKLDKIAKEWEKTINITNHKEQLLQDLSSEIRQEDLKGLNKKFPKLIRKLKRKNEAFIYEKRKLLLHSKFIYLMVKSISQNFDSIDFEIPFSKSTIEITPYSFVHIINRHYAEKIKNKPDKTYHYKNFYPKELHLDLKNILLEIDKHNIIDLNTQDNFIFIYDNVTYHIWIQKRNKQIQGKKGNIEFFRLQSFYPIYDKTELEIKLNYSEYKINDRISLFINGTKS
;
A
#
# COMPACT_ATOMS: atom_id res chain seq x y z
N MET A 1 -20.16 -7.34 16.18
CA MET A 1 -19.03 -7.36 17.14
C MET A 1 -18.44 -5.96 17.14
N LYS A 2 -18.23 -5.32 18.29
CA LYS A 2 -17.72 -3.93 18.35
C LYS A 2 -16.19 -3.95 18.15
N HIS A 3 -15.73 -3.22 17.14
CA HIS A 3 -14.32 -2.93 16.88
C HIS A 3 -13.97 -1.55 17.42
N TYR A 4 -12.72 -1.34 17.82
CA TYR A 4 -12.23 -0.03 18.22
C TYR A 4 -11.95 0.83 16.98
N THR A 5 -12.26 2.12 17.08
CA THR A 5 -11.89 3.14 16.09
C THR A 5 -10.41 3.49 16.19
N GLN A 6 -9.88 4.22 15.19
CA GLN A 6 -8.49 4.66 15.24
C GLN A 6 -8.23 5.61 16.42
N GLN A 7 -9.14 6.57 16.65
CA GLN A 7 -9.06 7.53 17.76
C GLN A 7 -9.09 6.85 19.13
N GLU A 8 -9.88 5.78 19.29
CA GLU A 8 -9.89 5.01 20.55
C GLU A 8 -8.57 4.28 20.81
N LEU A 9 -7.77 3.96 19.79
CA LEU A 9 -6.49 3.26 19.94
C LEU A 9 -5.30 4.21 20.06
N GLU A 10 -5.51 5.52 19.92
CA GLU A 10 -4.47 6.53 20.07
C GLU A 10 -4.13 6.77 21.55
N HIS A 11 -2.85 7.06 21.82
CA HIS A 11 -2.35 7.37 23.17
C HIS A 11 -2.61 8.84 23.48
N GLY A 12 -3.55 9.11 24.40
CA GLY A 12 -3.95 10.45 24.81
C GLY A 12 -2.99 11.13 25.81
N GLY A 13 -1.89 10.47 26.18
CA GLY A 13 -0.91 10.97 27.15
C GLY A 13 -0.68 10.00 28.32
N ASN A 14 0.06 10.45 29.34
CA ASN A 14 0.53 9.55 30.41
C ASN A 14 -0.31 9.60 31.71
N SER A 15 -1.53 10.13 31.67
CA SER A 15 -2.38 10.19 32.88
C SER A 15 -2.79 8.79 33.35
N GLU A 16 -3.11 8.66 34.64
CA GLU A 16 -3.52 7.37 35.21
C GLU A 16 -4.84 6.88 34.58
N GLU A 17 -5.77 7.78 34.31
CA GLU A 17 -7.02 7.48 33.61
C GLU A 17 -6.78 6.91 32.22
N GLU A 18 -5.82 7.48 31.49
CA GLU A 18 -5.47 7.05 30.15
C GLU A 18 -4.79 5.68 30.17
N GLN A 19 -3.89 5.44 31.11
CA GLN A 19 -3.28 4.13 31.31
C GLN A 19 -4.32 3.05 31.65
N LYS A 20 -5.30 3.36 32.51
CA LYS A 20 -6.41 2.45 32.82
C LYS A 20 -7.26 2.16 31.58
N ARG A 21 -7.59 3.19 30.80
CA ARG A 21 -8.36 3.07 29.55
C ARG A 21 -7.66 2.14 28.55
N LEU A 22 -6.37 2.39 28.30
CA LEU A 22 -5.57 1.58 27.38
C LEU A 22 -5.40 0.15 27.88
N ARG A 23 -5.24 -0.05 29.19
CA ARG A 23 -5.19 -1.41 29.77
C ARG A 23 -6.49 -2.18 29.54
N MET A 24 -7.64 -1.53 29.71
CA MET A 24 -8.94 -2.17 29.45
C MET A 24 -9.08 -2.59 27.97
N ILE A 25 -8.69 -1.72 27.05
CA ILE A 25 -8.70 -2.03 25.60
C ILE A 25 -7.75 -3.19 25.30
N PHE A 26 -6.54 -3.16 25.86
CA PHE A 26 -5.55 -4.23 25.71
C PHE A 26 -6.09 -5.59 26.17
N GLU A 27 -6.69 -5.68 27.35
CA GLU A 27 -7.22 -6.94 27.89
C GLU A 27 -8.36 -7.49 27.05
N ASP A 28 -9.29 -6.63 26.61
CA ASP A 28 -10.38 -7.03 25.73
C ASP A 28 -9.85 -7.56 24.38
N LEU A 29 -8.91 -6.85 23.76
CA LEU A 29 -8.28 -7.29 22.50
C LEU A 29 -7.49 -8.59 22.66
N LYS A 30 -6.75 -8.74 23.76
CA LYS A 30 -6.01 -9.96 24.07
C LYS A 30 -6.97 -11.15 24.24
N GLN A 31 -8.05 -10.99 24.99
CA GLN A 31 -9.07 -12.04 25.14
C GLN A 31 -9.75 -12.38 23.82
N LYS A 32 -10.09 -11.37 22.99
CA LYS A 32 -10.61 -11.59 21.64
C LYS A 32 -9.64 -12.41 20.79
N ALA A 33 -8.35 -12.06 20.80
CA ALA A 33 -7.33 -12.76 20.04
C ALA A 33 -7.15 -14.23 20.48
N LEU A 34 -7.07 -14.46 21.80
CA LEU A 34 -6.94 -15.80 22.38
C LEU A 34 -8.15 -16.70 22.08
N THR A 35 -9.35 -16.10 22.02
CA THR A 35 -10.58 -16.79 21.63
C THR A 35 -10.80 -16.86 20.12
N LYS A 36 -9.77 -16.52 19.31
CA LYS A 36 -9.78 -16.53 17.83
C LYS A 36 -10.89 -15.68 17.21
N LYS A 37 -11.35 -14.65 17.92
CA LYS A 37 -12.26 -13.65 17.34
C LYS A 37 -11.49 -12.79 16.33
N LEU A 38 -12.21 -12.32 15.31
CA LEU A 38 -11.63 -11.48 14.26
C LEU A 38 -11.18 -10.14 14.86
N LEU A 39 -9.91 -9.79 14.62
CA LEU A 39 -9.35 -8.47 14.89
C LEU A 39 -9.00 -7.77 13.58
N LEU A 40 -9.23 -6.46 13.54
CA LEU A 40 -8.77 -5.62 12.44
C LEU A 40 -7.27 -5.37 12.55
N GLU A 41 -6.64 -4.98 11.43
CA GLU A 41 -5.20 -4.78 11.39
C GLU A 41 -4.72 -3.69 12.36
N ARG A 42 -5.53 -2.62 12.56
CA ARG A 42 -5.24 -1.59 13.58
C ARG A 42 -5.30 -2.11 15.02
N GLU A 43 -6.22 -3.03 15.31
CA GLU A 43 -6.39 -3.61 16.65
C GLU A 43 -5.23 -4.56 16.96
N LYS A 44 -4.78 -5.34 15.96
CA LYS A 44 -3.59 -6.18 16.08
C LYS A 44 -2.33 -5.35 16.29
N GLU A 45 -2.17 -4.26 15.52
CA GLU A 45 -1.03 -3.35 15.66
C GLU A 45 -0.98 -2.76 17.07
N PHE A 46 -2.11 -2.26 17.58
CA PHE A 46 -2.22 -1.75 18.94
C PHE A 46 -1.89 -2.81 19.98
N LEU A 47 -2.50 -4.00 19.88
CA LEU A 47 -2.29 -5.10 20.82
C LEU A 47 -0.83 -5.52 20.86
N CYS A 48 -0.21 -5.80 19.71
CA CYS A 48 1.17 -6.27 19.65
C CYS A 48 2.18 -5.19 20.06
N THR A 49 1.91 -3.91 19.76
CA THR A 49 2.71 -2.79 20.28
C THR A 49 2.62 -2.71 21.80
N SER A 50 1.42 -2.89 22.36
CA SER A 50 1.20 -2.89 23.80
C SER A 50 1.91 -4.06 24.50
N ILE A 51 1.90 -5.25 23.90
CA ILE A 51 2.67 -6.41 24.39
C ILE A 51 4.17 -6.07 24.36
N ASN A 52 4.67 -5.54 23.24
CA ASN A 52 6.08 -5.19 23.06
C ASN A 52 6.59 -4.16 24.08
N HIS A 53 5.72 -3.28 24.57
CA HIS A 53 6.07 -2.24 25.54
C HIS A 53 5.61 -2.54 26.97
N SER A 54 4.96 -3.68 27.23
CA SER A 54 4.46 -4.00 28.55
C SER A 54 5.60 -4.29 29.53
N LEU A 55 5.50 -3.71 30.73
CA LEU A 55 6.37 -4.03 31.85
C LEU A 55 5.87 -5.25 32.65
N ILE A 56 4.64 -5.72 32.36
CA ILE A 56 4.00 -6.83 33.07
C ILE A 56 4.42 -8.13 32.39
N LYS A 57 5.25 -8.94 33.07
CA LYS A 57 5.79 -10.20 32.52
C LYS A 57 4.73 -11.18 32.04
N SER A 58 3.56 -11.24 32.68
CA SER A 58 2.46 -12.14 32.28
C SER A 58 1.80 -11.74 30.96
N ASP A 59 2.13 -10.57 30.41
CA ASP A 59 1.60 -10.17 29.12
C ASP A 59 2.24 -10.94 27.96
N GLY A 60 3.46 -11.46 28.15
CA GLY A 60 4.24 -12.18 27.14
C GLY A 60 5.02 -11.24 26.21
N ASN A 61 5.62 -11.81 25.16
CA ASN A 61 6.27 -11.08 24.07
C ASN A 61 5.48 -11.28 22.77
N PRO A 62 5.61 -10.39 21.77
CA PRO A 62 4.93 -10.56 20.49
C PRO A 62 5.23 -11.91 19.82
N GLU A 63 6.43 -12.46 20.00
CA GLU A 63 6.84 -13.76 19.45
C GLU A 63 6.05 -14.95 20.03
N ASP A 64 5.42 -14.79 21.18
CA ASP A 64 4.64 -15.84 21.85
C ASP A 64 3.25 -16.01 21.23
N PHE A 65 2.86 -15.15 20.28
CA PHE A 65 1.49 -15.05 19.77
C PHE A 65 1.41 -15.03 18.24
N ASP A 66 0.71 -16.01 17.65
CA ASP A 66 0.48 -16.10 16.20
C ASP A 66 -0.21 -14.85 15.62
N PHE A 67 -1.07 -14.19 16.41
CA PHE A 67 -1.75 -12.97 15.97
C PHE A 67 -0.82 -11.76 15.81
N CYS A 68 0.43 -11.85 16.28
CA CYS A 68 1.46 -10.82 16.12
C CYS A 68 2.45 -11.11 14.98
N GLU A 69 2.26 -12.19 14.21
CA GLU A 69 3.16 -12.52 13.09
C GLU A 69 3.28 -11.38 12.06
N ASP A 70 2.16 -10.75 11.71
CA ASP A 70 2.14 -9.64 10.74
C ASP A 70 2.76 -8.36 11.31
N TYR A 71 2.59 -8.09 12.61
CA TYR A 71 3.28 -7.01 13.32
C TYR A 71 4.79 -7.20 13.30
N ILE A 72 5.27 -8.39 13.66
CA ILE A 72 6.70 -8.71 13.65
C ILE A 72 7.25 -8.62 12.23
N PHE A 73 6.52 -9.15 11.25
CA PHE A 73 6.91 -9.05 9.84
C PHE A 73 7.07 -7.59 9.40
N ARG A 74 6.13 -6.68 9.72
CA ARG A 74 6.23 -5.27 9.35
C ARG A 74 7.48 -4.63 9.94
N GLY A 75 7.76 -4.86 11.23
CA GLY A 75 8.96 -4.32 11.89
C GLY A 75 10.25 -4.80 11.23
N LEU A 76 10.36 -6.10 10.95
CA LEU A 76 11.51 -6.67 10.25
C LEU A 76 11.63 -6.13 8.81
N TYR A 77 10.53 -6.09 8.07
CA TYR A 77 10.50 -5.58 6.71
C TYR A 77 10.98 -4.12 6.65
N LEU A 78 10.47 -3.24 7.51
CA LEU A 78 10.88 -1.84 7.54
C LEU A 78 12.35 -1.67 7.94
N THR A 79 12.84 -2.51 8.87
CA THR A 79 14.25 -2.51 9.28
C THR A 79 15.17 -2.82 8.10
N TYR A 80 14.92 -3.92 7.37
CA TYR A 80 15.86 -4.45 6.37
C TYR A 80 15.61 -3.98 4.94
N TYR A 81 14.37 -3.62 4.60
CA TYR A 81 13.97 -3.26 3.25
C TYR A 81 13.37 -1.84 3.16
N GLY A 82 13.04 -1.21 4.29
CA GLY A 82 12.69 0.21 4.35
C GLY A 82 13.91 1.16 4.45
N GLN A 83 15.01 0.66 5.02
CA GLN A 83 16.30 1.35 5.12
C GLN A 83 17.24 1.01 3.95
N SER A 84 18.44 1.62 3.92
CA SER A 84 19.48 1.32 2.93
C SER A 84 19.92 -0.15 3.02
N GLU A 85 19.97 -0.86 1.89
CA GLU A 85 20.26 -2.31 1.83
C GLU A 85 21.64 -2.71 2.36
N ASN A 86 22.57 -1.75 2.46
CA ASN A 86 23.98 -2.00 2.80
C ASN A 86 24.44 -1.26 4.07
N GLY A 87 23.53 -0.60 4.79
CA GLY A 87 23.87 0.19 5.97
C GLY A 87 23.94 -0.64 7.26
N PRO A 88 24.49 -0.07 8.34
CA PRO A 88 24.11 -0.54 9.67
C PRO A 88 22.58 -0.46 9.79
N PHE A 89 21.96 -1.56 10.22
CA PHE A 89 20.52 -1.59 10.47
C PHE A 89 20.25 -1.16 11.90
N TYR A 90 19.13 -0.49 12.12
CA TYR A 90 18.74 0.01 13.43
C TYR A 90 17.33 -0.40 13.80
N LYS A 91 17.13 -0.75 15.07
CA LYS A 91 15.83 -1.09 15.64
C LYS A 91 15.55 -0.31 16.92
N PRO A 92 14.28 -0.03 17.23
CA PRO A 92 13.90 0.46 18.54
C PRO A 92 14.14 -0.60 19.62
N HIS A 93 14.71 -0.17 20.74
CA HIS A 93 14.87 -0.95 21.96
C HIS A 93 14.48 -0.08 23.16
N GLY A 94 13.25 -0.26 23.63
CA GLY A 94 12.63 0.66 24.58
C GLY A 94 12.56 2.07 24.01
N THR A 95 13.15 3.04 24.72
CA THR A 95 13.22 4.45 24.32
C THR A 95 14.42 4.79 23.42
N THR A 96 15.26 3.81 23.09
CA THR A 96 16.51 4.03 22.34
C THR A 96 16.45 3.35 20.97
N ILE A 97 17.30 3.81 20.04
CA ILE A 97 17.53 3.15 18.76
C ILE A 97 18.92 2.53 18.81
N ILE A 98 19.00 1.21 18.65
CA ILE A 98 20.26 0.46 18.71
C ILE A 98 20.60 -0.11 17.34
N GLN A 99 21.90 -0.20 17.06
CA GLN A 99 22.38 -0.91 15.89
C GLN A 99 22.17 -2.41 16.07
N VAL A 100 21.61 -3.04 15.05
CA VAL A 100 21.36 -4.49 15.04
C VAL A 100 22.68 -5.24 14.92
N SER A 101 22.91 -6.19 15.83
CA SER A 101 24.08 -7.06 15.78
C SER A 101 24.04 -8.02 14.58
N GLU A 102 25.19 -8.47 14.08
CA GLU A 102 25.23 -9.43 12.95
C GLU A 102 24.53 -10.77 13.27
N SER A 103 24.55 -11.19 14.55
CA SER A 103 23.84 -12.40 15.00
C SER A 103 22.31 -12.23 14.90
N GLU A 104 21.80 -11.10 15.36
CA GLU A 104 20.36 -10.78 15.28
C GLU A 104 19.94 -10.60 13.82
N LYS A 105 20.71 -9.87 13.03
CA LYS A 105 20.51 -9.72 11.58
C LYS A 105 20.38 -11.06 10.87
N LYS A 106 21.25 -12.03 11.18
CA LYS A 106 21.15 -13.37 10.61
C LYS A 106 19.84 -14.06 10.96
N LYS A 107 19.40 -13.98 12.23
CA LYS A 107 18.13 -14.56 12.69
C LYS A 107 16.92 -13.92 12.01
N ASP A 108 16.92 -12.61 11.90
CA ASP A 108 15.83 -11.86 11.26
C ASP A 108 15.71 -12.17 9.78
N LEU A 109 16.84 -12.20 9.06
CA LEU A 109 16.85 -12.53 7.63
C LEU A 109 16.38 -13.98 7.40
N GLN A 110 16.69 -14.91 8.31
CA GLN A 110 16.15 -16.27 8.28
C GLN A 110 14.63 -16.30 8.53
N LYS A 111 14.12 -15.45 9.43
CA LYS A 111 12.68 -15.32 9.69
C LYS A 111 11.96 -14.74 8.46
N LEU A 112 12.52 -13.70 7.85
CA LEU A 112 12.02 -13.13 6.58
C LEU A 112 12.08 -14.15 5.44
N ASP A 113 13.11 -14.99 5.37
CA ASP A 113 13.19 -16.09 4.39
C ASP A 113 12.03 -17.08 4.54
N LYS A 114 11.70 -17.47 5.78
CA LYS A 114 10.57 -18.35 6.06
C LYS A 114 9.24 -17.70 5.63
N ILE A 115 9.04 -16.44 6.02
CA ILE A 115 7.84 -15.67 5.67
C ILE A 115 7.70 -15.55 4.15
N ALA A 116 8.77 -15.26 3.43
CA ALA A 116 8.74 -15.16 1.97
C ALA A 116 8.32 -16.48 1.30
N LYS A 117 8.83 -17.62 1.78
CA LYS A 117 8.48 -18.95 1.25
C LYS A 117 7.03 -19.30 1.50
N GLU A 118 6.51 -18.97 2.68
CA GLU A 118 5.09 -19.19 3.01
C GLU A 118 4.20 -18.27 2.18
N TRP A 119 4.56 -16.99 2.09
CA TRP A 119 3.84 -16.01 1.28
C TRP A 119 3.84 -16.35 -0.21
N GLU A 120 4.94 -16.92 -0.73
CA GLU A 120 4.98 -17.39 -2.11
C GLU A 120 3.88 -18.41 -2.41
N LYS A 121 3.56 -19.30 -1.46
CA LYS A 121 2.46 -20.27 -1.62
C LYS A 121 1.14 -19.54 -1.80
N THR A 122 0.89 -18.50 -1.00
CA THR A 122 -0.29 -17.63 -1.14
C THR A 122 -0.29 -16.95 -2.51
N ILE A 123 0.82 -16.31 -2.90
CA ILE A 123 0.93 -15.60 -4.18
C ILE A 123 0.72 -16.53 -5.39
N ASN A 124 0.97 -17.82 -5.28
CA ASN A 124 0.77 -18.76 -6.39
C ASN A 124 -0.68 -19.25 -6.55
N ILE A 125 -1.57 -18.99 -5.59
CA ILE A 125 -2.99 -19.33 -5.71
C ILE A 125 -3.66 -18.40 -6.73
N THR A 126 -4.40 -18.95 -7.69
CA THR A 126 -4.98 -18.18 -8.81
C THR A 126 -6.46 -17.80 -8.61
N ASN A 127 -7.10 -18.34 -7.57
CA ASN A 127 -8.53 -18.22 -7.28
C ASN A 127 -8.78 -17.91 -5.79
N HIS A 128 -8.23 -16.81 -5.30
CA HIS A 128 -8.49 -16.35 -3.95
C HIS A 128 -9.95 -15.94 -3.77
N LYS A 129 -10.53 -16.26 -2.60
CA LYS A 129 -11.86 -15.75 -2.21
C LYS A 129 -11.82 -14.26 -1.84
N GLU A 130 -10.70 -13.81 -1.30
CA GLU A 130 -10.49 -12.40 -0.94
C GLU A 130 -10.00 -11.62 -2.18
N GLN A 131 -10.76 -10.61 -2.59
CA GLN A 131 -10.46 -9.82 -3.80
C GLN A 131 -9.10 -9.12 -3.75
N LEU A 132 -8.72 -8.58 -2.59
CA LEU A 132 -7.42 -7.94 -2.41
C LEU A 132 -6.26 -8.92 -2.69
N LEU A 133 -6.34 -10.15 -2.15
CA LEU A 133 -5.35 -11.19 -2.44
C LEU A 133 -5.38 -11.59 -3.92
N GLN A 134 -6.56 -11.70 -4.52
CA GLN A 134 -6.68 -12.02 -5.94
C GLN A 134 -5.95 -10.99 -6.82
N ASP A 135 -6.23 -9.70 -6.59
CA ASP A 135 -5.65 -8.60 -7.36
C ASP A 135 -4.13 -8.50 -7.13
N LEU A 136 -3.69 -8.55 -5.87
CA LEU A 136 -2.27 -8.52 -5.51
C LEU A 136 -1.51 -9.70 -6.11
N SER A 137 -1.96 -10.93 -5.88
CA SER A 137 -1.29 -12.12 -6.39
C SER A 137 -1.21 -12.10 -7.92
N SER A 138 -2.24 -11.59 -8.60
CA SER A 138 -2.21 -11.39 -10.05
C SER A 138 -1.15 -10.38 -10.49
N GLU A 139 -1.13 -9.17 -9.92
CA GLU A 139 -0.14 -8.12 -10.23
C GLU A 139 1.29 -8.65 -10.01
N ILE A 140 1.57 -9.29 -8.87
CA ILE A 140 2.90 -9.81 -8.55
C ILE A 140 3.34 -10.90 -9.52
N ARG A 141 2.47 -11.86 -9.86
CA ARG A 141 2.81 -12.92 -10.82
C ARG A 141 3.07 -12.37 -12.22
N GLN A 142 2.19 -11.49 -12.70
CA GLN A 142 2.19 -11.04 -14.09
C GLN A 142 3.25 -9.97 -14.37
N GLU A 143 3.53 -9.11 -13.41
CA GLU A 143 4.35 -7.92 -13.61
C GLU A 143 5.74 -8.07 -13.01
N ASP A 144 5.80 -8.53 -11.76
CA ASP A 144 7.05 -8.57 -11.01
C ASP A 144 7.80 -9.89 -11.23
N LEU A 145 7.17 -11.03 -10.95
CA LEU A 145 7.81 -12.35 -11.08
C LEU A 145 8.06 -12.73 -12.55
N LYS A 146 7.13 -12.41 -13.46
CA LYS A 146 7.36 -12.57 -14.90
C LYS A 146 8.53 -11.72 -15.39
N GLY A 147 8.60 -10.46 -14.95
CA GLY A 147 9.72 -9.56 -15.25
C GLY A 147 11.05 -10.09 -14.73
N LEU A 148 11.07 -10.57 -13.48
CA LEU A 148 12.25 -11.19 -12.89
C LEU A 148 12.68 -12.45 -13.65
N ASN A 149 11.72 -13.30 -14.05
CA ASN A 149 12.00 -14.50 -14.81
C ASN A 149 12.60 -14.19 -16.20
N LYS A 150 12.21 -13.07 -16.82
CA LYS A 150 12.84 -12.58 -18.06
C LYS A 150 14.27 -12.07 -17.80
N LYS A 151 14.48 -11.30 -16.72
CA LYS A 151 15.80 -10.77 -16.32
C LYS A 151 16.80 -11.88 -15.99
N PHE A 152 16.33 -12.98 -15.39
CA PHE A 152 17.13 -14.15 -15.06
C PHE A 152 16.54 -15.41 -15.72
N PRO A 153 16.80 -15.70 -16.99
CA PRO A 153 16.34 -16.94 -17.63
C PRO A 153 16.91 -18.20 -16.96
N LYS A 154 16.21 -19.34 -17.07
CA LYS A 154 16.61 -20.62 -16.45
C LYS A 154 18.06 -21.03 -16.73
N LEU A 155 18.55 -20.80 -17.95
CA LEU A 155 19.93 -21.13 -18.33
C LEU A 155 20.96 -20.30 -17.54
N ILE A 156 20.71 -19.00 -17.37
CA ILE A 156 21.58 -18.09 -16.62
C ILE A 156 21.62 -18.45 -15.13
N ARG A 157 20.51 -18.96 -14.58
CA ARG A 157 20.42 -19.42 -13.17
C ARG A 157 21.27 -20.65 -12.86
N LYS A 158 21.83 -21.34 -13.85
CA LYS A 158 22.80 -22.42 -13.58
C LYS A 158 24.09 -21.88 -12.93
N LEU A 159 24.40 -20.61 -13.13
CA LEU A 159 25.53 -19.94 -12.48
C LEU A 159 25.16 -19.57 -11.04
N LYS A 160 25.91 -20.08 -10.06
CA LYS A 160 25.65 -19.89 -8.61
C LYS A 160 25.34 -18.43 -8.24
N ARG A 161 26.22 -17.49 -8.61
CA ARG A 161 26.04 -16.05 -8.33
C ARG A 161 24.75 -15.47 -8.93
N LYS A 162 24.37 -15.91 -10.13
CA LYS A 162 23.13 -15.44 -10.79
C LYS A 162 21.89 -16.06 -10.15
N ASN A 163 21.99 -17.31 -9.68
CA ASN A 163 20.92 -17.94 -8.91
C ASN A 163 20.70 -17.25 -7.55
N GLU A 164 21.79 -16.93 -6.86
CA GLU A 164 21.75 -16.19 -5.58
C GLU A 164 21.10 -14.81 -5.76
N ALA A 165 21.49 -14.06 -6.80
CA ALA A 165 20.85 -12.80 -7.14
C ALA A 165 19.36 -12.97 -7.47
N PHE A 166 18.98 -14.00 -8.24
CA PHE A 166 17.57 -14.30 -8.54
C PHE A 166 16.77 -14.60 -7.27
N ILE A 167 17.30 -15.42 -6.36
CA ILE A 167 16.64 -15.76 -5.10
C ILE A 167 16.46 -14.52 -4.22
N TYR A 168 17.50 -13.68 -4.12
CA TYR A 168 17.46 -12.42 -3.38
C TYR A 168 16.37 -11.48 -3.91
N GLU A 169 16.38 -11.21 -5.22
CA GLU A 169 15.41 -10.32 -5.88
C GLU A 169 13.98 -10.86 -5.76
N LYS A 170 13.79 -12.17 -5.94
CA LYS A 170 12.49 -12.82 -5.78
C LYS A 170 11.97 -12.64 -4.36
N ARG A 171 12.81 -12.90 -3.36
CA ARG A 171 12.46 -12.73 -1.94
C ARG A 171 12.06 -11.28 -1.66
N LYS A 172 12.84 -10.32 -2.14
CA LYS A 172 12.57 -8.89 -1.99
C LYS A 172 11.19 -8.51 -2.54
N LEU A 173 10.84 -8.97 -3.74
CA LEU A 173 9.51 -8.76 -4.34
C LEU A 173 8.38 -9.42 -3.55
N LEU A 174 8.59 -10.65 -3.06
CA LEU A 174 7.60 -11.36 -2.26
C LEU A 174 7.33 -10.66 -0.92
N LEU A 175 8.38 -10.28 -0.19
CA LEU A 175 8.22 -9.57 1.08
C LEU A 175 7.56 -8.20 0.87
N HIS A 176 7.95 -7.46 -0.17
CA HIS A 176 7.30 -6.19 -0.50
C HIS A 176 5.81 -6.37 -0.80
N SER A 177 5.43 -7.43 -1.53
CA SER A 177 4.01 -7.68 -1.79
C SER A 177 3.21 -8.03 -0.53
N LYS A 178 3.79 -8.77 0.44
CA LYS A 178 3.15 -8.98 1.74
C LYS A 178 2.98 -7.66 2.49
N PHE A 179 3.96 -6.77 2.44
CA PHE A 179 3.85 -5.44 3.04
C PHE A 179 2.71 -4.61 2.40
N ILE A 180 2.60 -4.62 1.07
CA ILE A 180 1.50 -3.95 0.35
C ILE A 180 0.15 -4.55 0.73
N TYR A 181 0.03 -5.88 0.80
CA TYR A 181 -1.20 -6.56 1.26
C TYR A 181 -1.69 -5.99 2.59
N LEU A 182 -0.80 -5.98 3.59
CA LEU A 182 -1.11 -5.51 4.94
C LEU A 182 -1.47 -4.02 4.96
N MET A 183 -0.79 -3.21 4.16
CA MET A 183 -1.09 -1.78 4.03
C MET A 183 -2.47 -1.54 3.42
N VAL A 184 -2.76 -2.12 2.26
CA VAL A 184 -4.05 -1.94 1.57
C VAL A 184 -5.20 -2.51 2.39
N LYS A 185 -4.98 -3.66 3.04
CA LYS A 185 -5.95 -4.23 3.97
C LYS A 185 -6.26 -3.27 5.12
N SER A 186 -5.23 -2.69 5.74
CA SER A 186 -5.41 -1.70 6.80
C SER A 186 -6.19 -0.47 6.31
N ILE A 187 -5.91 0.04 5.10
CA ILE A 187 -6.65 1.15 4.51
C ILE A 187 -8.13 0.76 4.35
N SER A 188 -8.42 -0.37 3.70
CA SER A 188 -9.79 -0.83 3.48
C SER A 188 -10.60 -1.10 4.76
N GLN A 189 -9.95 -1.33 5.89
CA GLN A 189 -10.60 -1.56 7.18
C GLN A 189 -10.80 -0.27 8.00
N ASN A 190 -10.08 0.80 7.66
CA ASN A 190 -10.08 2.04 8.42
C ASN A 190 -10.99 3.12 7.81
N PHE A 191 -11.39 2.95 6.56
CA PHE A 191 -12.22 3.90 5.82
C PHE A 191 -13.50 3.24 5.34
N ASP A 192 -14.53 4.06 5.15
CA ASP A 192 -15.82 3.59 4.66
C ASP A 192 -15.81 3.42 3.15
N SER A 193 -16.70 2.59 2.60
CA SER A 193 -16.75 2.34 1.15
C SER A 193 -16.92 3.63 0.33
N ILE A 194 -17.64 4.61 0.88
CA ILE A 194 -17.89 5.92 0.25
C ILE A 194 -16.62 6.76 0.09
N ASP A 195 -15.57 6.50 0.88
CA ASP A 195 -14.29 7.20 0.76
C ASP A 195 -13.52 6.79 -0.49
N PHE A 196 -13.88 5.63 -1.07
CA PHE A 196 -13.30 5.09 -2.30
C PHE A 196 -14.15 5.37 -3.54
N GLU A 197 -15.26 6.08 -3.38
CA GLU A 197 -16.17 6.51 -4.45
C GLU A 197 -16.06 8.02 -4.65
N ILE A 198 -15.72 8.42 -5.87
CA ILE A 198 -15.51 9.82 -6.25
C ILE A 198 -16.56 10.18 -7.30
N PRO A 199 -17.59 10.97 -6.95
CA PRO A 199 -18.45 11.61 -7.94
C PRO A 199 -17.61 12.46 -8.90
N PHE A 200 -17.65 12.14 -10.18
CA PHE A 200 -16.87 12.83 -11.21
C PHE A 200 -17.50 12.64 -12.59
N SER A 201 -17.60 13.70 -13.39
CA SER A 201 -18.16 13.67 -14.74
C SER A 201 -19.56 13.02 -14.79
N LYS A 202 -20.44 13.42 -13.85
CA LYS A 202 -21.81 12.87 -13.67
C LYS A 202 -21.87 11.35 -13.46
N SER A 203 -20.74 10.74 -13.14
CA SER A 203 -20.55 9.31 -12.90
C SER A 203 -19.82 9.12 -11.57
N THR A 204 -19.44 7.89 -11.25
CA THR A 204 -18.60 7.56 -10.09
C THR A 204 -17.32 6.89 -10.55
N ILE A 205 -16.18 7.45 -10.12
CA ILE A 205 -14.89 6.77 -10.17
C ILE A 205 -14.73 5.95 -8.89
N GLU A 206 -14.41 4.67 -9.03
CA GLU A 206 -14.12 3.76 -7.93
C GLU A 206 -12.61 3.51 -7.82
N ILE A 207 -12.07 3.68 -6.62
CA ILE A 207 -10.73 3.26 -6.24
C ILE A 207 -10.83 1.87 -5.61
N THR A 208 -10.50 0.83 -6.38
CA THR A 208 -10.67 -0.56 -5.93
C THR A 208 -9.39 -1.10 -5.29
N PRO A 209 -9.41 -2.29 -4.66
CA PRO A 209 -8.19 -2.95 -4.18
C PRO A 209 -7.10 -3.07 -5.26
N TYR A 210 -7.48 -3.44 -6.49
CA TYR A 210 -6.61 -3.36 -7.66
C TYR A 210 -5.91 -2.00 -7.82
N SER A 211 -6.64 -0.88 -7.74
CA SER A 211 -6.08 0.47 -7.91
C SER A 211 -4.98 0.74 -6.90
N PHE A 212 -5.22 0.46 -5.62
CA PHE A 212 -4.22 0.62 -4.57
C PHE A 212 -3.00 -0.27 -4.75
N VAL A 213 -3.24 -1.56 -5.00
CA VAL A 213 -2.17 -2.52 -5.25
C VAL A 213 -1.29 -2.03 -6.39
N HIS A 214 -1.89 -1.66 -7.51
CA HIS A 214 -1.15 -1.20 -8.68
C HIS A 214 -0.37 0.09 -8.38
N ILE A 215 -1.03 1.11 -7.83
CA ILE A 215 -0.40 2.42 -7.58
C ILE A 215 0.71 2.30 -6.54
N ILE A 216 0.47 1.67 -5.40
CA ILE A 216 1.47 1.52 -4.34
C ILE A 216 2.64 0.66 -4.84
N ASN A 217 2.36 -0.48 -5.47
CA ASN A 217 3.40 -1.39 -5.94
C ASN A 217 4.23 -0.82 -7.10
N ARG A 218 3.70 0.11 -7.90
CA ARG A 218 4.44 0.69 -9.04
C ARG A 218 5.05 2.05 -8.78
N HIS A 219 4.38 2.89 -8.00
CA HIS A 219 4.71 4.32 -7.88
C HIS A 219 5.16 4.73 -6.47
N TYR A 220 5.24 3.78 -5.51
CA TYR A 220 5.85 4.00 -4.18
C TYR A 220 7.00 3.02 -3.88
N ALA A 221 7.34 2.17 -4.84
CA ALA A 221 8.25 1.03 -4.65
C ALA A 221 9.67 1.26 -5.21
N GLU A 222 10.13 2.51 -5.36
CA GLU A 222 11.39 2.83 -6.05
C GLU A 222 12.58 2.05 -5.49
N LYS A 223 12.82 2.17 -4.17
CA LYS A 223 13.89 1.48 -3.46
C LYS A 223 13.83 -0.04 -3.64
N ILE A 224 12.63 -0.56 -3.87
CA ILE A 224 12.41 -1.99 -4.05
C ILE A 224 12.66 -2.43 -5.49
N LYS A 225 12.14 -1.69 -6.47
CA LYS A 225 12.08 -2.14 -7.87
C LYS A 225 13.20 -1.60 -8.76
N ASN A 226 13.86 -0.52 -8.36
CA ASN A 226 14.96 0.13 -9.10
C ASN A 226 14.70 0.21 -10.62
N LYS A 227 13.52 0.71 -10.99
CA LYS A 227 13.10 0.93 -12.38
C LYS A 227 13.26 2.42 -12.70
N PRO A 228 14.37 2.85 -13.35
CA PRO A 228 14.66 4.27 -13.58
C PRO A 228 13.74 4.90 -14.64
N ASP A 229 13.03 4.08 -15.42
CA ASP A 229 12.03 4.50 -16.41
C ASP A 229 10.66 4.82 -15.80
N LYS A 230 10.51 4.65 -14.47
CA LYS A 230 9.25 4.90 -13.76
C LYS A 230 9.37 6.13 -12.88
N THR A 231 8.24 6.79 -12.70
CA THR A 231 8.09 7.92 -11.78
C THR A 231 7.41 7.47 -10.50
N TYR A 232 7.77 8.12 -9.39
CA TYR A 232 7.34 7.75 -8.05
C TYR A 232 6.81 8.96 -7.28
N HIS A 233 5.87 8.72 -6.39
CA HIS A 233 5.32 9.74 -5.50
C HIS A 233 6.35 10.08 -4.41
N TYR A 234 6.88 11.30 -4.48
CA TYR A 234 7.80 11.85 -3.47
C TYR A 234 7.17 12.96 -2.63
N LYS A 235 6.08 13.56 -3.13
CA LYS A 235 5.41 14.72 -2.56
C LYS A 235 3.89 14.55 -2.65
N ASN A 236 3.19 15.29 -1.79
CA ASN A 236 1.75 15.55 -1.82
C ASN A 236 0.83 14.37 -1.51
N PHE A 237 1.25 13.13 -1.73
CA PHE A 237 0.41 11.96 -1.52
C PHE A 237 1.10 10.93 -0.64
N TYR A 238 0.44 10.56 0.46
CA TYR A 238 0.83 9.42 1.28
C TYR A 238 0.00 8.20 0.91
N PRO A 239 0.58 6.99 0.85
CA PRO A 239 -0.16 5.78 0.45
C PRO A 239 -1.46 5.52 1.24
N LYS A 240 -1.47 5.87 2.53
CA LYS A 240 -2.62 5.67 3.43
C LYS A 240 -3.79 6.61 3.16
N GLU A 241 -3.50 7.82 2.69
CA GLU A 241 -4.47 8.92 2.51
C GLU A 241 -4.73 9.23 1.04
N LEU A 242 -4.00 8.58 0.13
CA LEU A 242 -4.07 8.77 -1.33
C LEU A 242 -5.50 8.93 -1.88
N HIS A 243 -6.42 8.09 -1.44
CA HIS A 243 -7.82 8.11 -1.88
C HIS A 243 -8.57 9.38 -1.44
N LEU A 244 -8.34 9.85 -0.21
CA LEU A 244 -8.94 11.08 0.30
C LEU A 244 -8.40 12.30 -0.42
N ASP A 245 -7.07 12.38 -0.54
CA ASP A 245 -6.39 13.48 -1.23
C ASP A 245 -6.84 13.57 -2.68
N LEU A 246 -6.86 12.42 -3.39
CA LEU A 246 -7.28 12.36 -4.78
C LEU A 246 -8.77 12.67 -4.93
N LYS A 247 -9.63 12.19 -4.02
CA LYS A 247 -11.06 12.52 -4.00
C LYS A 247 -11.27 14.02 -3.90
N ASN A 248 -10.58 14.70 -2.98
CA ASN A 248 -10.71 16.14 -2.80
C ASN A 248 -10.27 16.92 -4.06
N ILE A 249 -9.15 16.51 -4.68
CA ILE A 249 -8.64 17.15 -5.89
C ILE A 249 -9.60 16.94 -7.07
N LEU A 250 -10.07 15.71 -7.28
CA LEU A 250 -10.98 15.40 -8.38
C LEU A 250 -12.34 16.09 -8.22
N LEU A 251 -12.87 16.17 -7.00
CA LEU A 251 -14.09 16.93 -6.73
C LEU A 251 -13.91 18.43 -7.05
N GLU A 252 -12.73 18.99 -6.79
CA GLU A 252 -12.44 20.38 -7.16
C GLU A 252 -12.39 20.56 -8.68
N ILE A 253 -11.76 19.63 -9.41
CA ILE A 253 -11.72 19.63 -10.87
C ILE A 253 -13.15 19.49 -11.46
N ASP A 254 -13.98 18.63 -10.88
CA ASP A 254 -15.32 18.32 -11.40
C ASP A 254 -16.27 19.52 -11.38
N LYS A 255 -16.10 20.46 -10.45
CA LYS A 255 -16.90 21.71 -10.38
C LYS A 255 -16.88 22.50 -11.68
N HIS A 256 -15.81 22.37 -12.47
CA HIS A 256 -15.66 23.08 -13.73
C HIS A 256 -16.25 22.32 -14.93
N ASN A 257 -16.66 21.06 -14.76
CA ASN A 257 -17.27 20.23 -15.81
C ASN A 257 -16.44 20.16 -17.11
N ILE A 258 -15.11 20.12 -17.00
CA ILE A 258 -14.19 20.16 -18.14
C ILE A 258 -13.94 18.77 -18.73
N ILE A 259 -13.87 17.73 -17.88
CA ILE A 259 -13.56 16.36 -18.28
C ILE A 259 -14.85 15.56 -18.46
N ASP A 260 -14.97 14.85 -19.58
CA ASP A 260 -16.00 13.83 -19.80
C ASP A 260 -15.37 12.43 -19.88
N LEU A 261 -15.64 11.61 -18.86
CA LEU A 261 -15.11 10.24 -18.76
C LEU A 261 -15.64 9.29 -19.85
N ASN A 262 -16.71 9.66 -20.57
CA ASN A 262 -17.20 8.84 -21.68
C ASN A 262 -16.34 8.99 -22.93
N THR A 263 -15.65 10.13 -23.08
CA THR A 263 -14.79 10.42 -24.24
C THR A 263 -13.31 10.40 -23.89
N GLN A 264 -12.96 10.51 -22.61
CA GLN A 264 -11.58 10.64 -22.14
C GLN A 264 -11.32 9.68 -20.97
N ASP A 265 -10.35 8.78 -21.15
CA ASP A 265 -9.98 7.76 -20.15
C ASP A 265 -8.71 8.13 -19.34
N ASN A 266 -8.14 9.30 -19.60
CA ASN A 266 -6.98 9.79 -18.88
C ASN A 266 -6.86 11.31 -19.00
N PHE A 267 -6.32 11.98 -17.99
CA PHE A 267 -6.05 13.42 -18.04
C PHE A 267 -4.84 13.78 -17.18
N ILE A 268 -4.31 14.97 -17.40
CA ILE A 268 -3.10 15.47 -16.74
C ILE A 268 -3.45 16.74 -15.99
N PHE A 269 -3.03 16.84 -14.75
CA PHE A 269 -3.24 18.01 -13.91
C PHE A 269 -1.98 18.35 -13.12
N ILE A 270 -1.86 19.59 -12.68
CA ILE A 270 -0.85 20.06 -11.75
C ILE A 270 -1.49 20.13 -10.36
N TYR A 271 -0.78 19.64 -9.36
CA TYR A 271 -1.11 19.87 -7.95
C TYR A 271 0.15 20.25 -7.17
N ASP A 272 0.14 21.42 -6.53
CA ASP A 272 1.28 21.97 -5.78
C ASP A 272 2.61 21.91 -6.57
N ASN A 273 2.57 22.39 -7.82
CA ASN A 273 3.70 22.43 -8.75
C ASN A 273 4.26 21.06 -9.17
N VAL A 274 3.53 19.97 -8.95
CA VAL A 274 3.87 18.65 -9.49
C VAL A 274 2.83 18.26 -10.53
N THR A 275 3.29 17.83 -11.71
CA THR A 275 2.41 17.34 -12.77
C THR A 275 2.07 15.87 -12.51
N TYR A 276 0.79 15.52 -12.63
CA TYR A 276 0.28 14.15 -12.43
C TYR A 276 -0.51 13.68 -13.64
N HIS A 277 -0.37 12.39 -13.96
CA HIS A 277 -1.20 11.69 -14.92
C HIS A 277 -2.13 10.73 -14.20
N ILE A 278 -3.43 10.83 -14.47
CA ILE A 278 -4.43 9.89 -13.98
C ILE A 278 -5.05 9.12 -15.15
N TRP A 279 -5.22 7.81 -14.95
CA TRP A 279 -5.86 6.90 -15.90
C TRP A 279 -7.10 6.28 -15.27
N ILE A 280 -8.24 6.45 -15.90
CA ILE A 280 -9.56 6.00 -15.46
C ILE A 280 -10.20 5.22 -16.60
N GLN A 281 -10.60 3.98 -16.33
CA GLN A 281 -11.15 3.13 -17.38
C GLN A 281 -12.52 2.61 -17.00
N LYS A 282 -13.42 2.60 -17.97
CA LYS A 282 -14.72 1.93 -17.85
C LYS A 282 -14.52 0.42 -17.71
N ARG A 283 -15.13 -0.16 -16.68
CA ARG A 283 -15.07 -1.58 -16.32
C ARG A 283 -16.47 -2.10 -15.99
N ASN A 284 -16.59 -3.41 -15.91
CA ASN A 284 -17.83 -4.10 -15.59
C ASN A 284 -17.66 -4.87 -14.28
N LYS A 285 -18.64 -4.76 -13.36
CA LYS A 285 -18.72 -5.58 -12.15
C LYS A 285 -20.08 -6.25 -12.01
N GLN A 286 -20.12 -7.39 -11.34
CA GLN A 286 -21.37 -8.04 -10.95
C GLN A 286 -21.69 -7.69 -9.50
N ILE A 287 -22.92 -7.25 -9.25
CA ILE A 287 -23.41 -6.97 -7.90
C ILE A 287 -24.35 -8.09 -7.49
N GLN A 288 -24.09 -8.73 -6.35
CA GLN A 288 -24.92 -9.81 -5.83
C GLN A 288 -26.39 -9.34 -5.69
N GLY A 289 -27.32 -10.15 -6.20
CA GLY A 289 -28.75 -9.82 -6.19
C GLY A 289 -29.22 -8.93 -7.35
N LYS A 290 -28.32 -8.38 -8.18
CA LYS A 290 -28.67 -7.70 -9.43
C LYS A 290 -28.38 -8.61 -10.63
N LYS A 291 -29.30 -8.67 -11.59
CA LYS A 291 -29.07 -9.36 -12.87
C LYS A 291 -28.24 -8.46 -13.77
N GLY A 292 -27.13 -8.98 -14.30
CA GLY A 292 -26.29 -8.32 -15.29
C GLY A 292 -25.02 -7.68 -14.73
N ASN A 293 -24.15 -7.27 -15.65
CA ASN A 293 -22.96 -6.50 -15.33
C ASN A 293 -23.33 -5.02 -15.23
N ILE A 294 -22.75 -4.33 -14.24
CA ILE A 294 -22.88 -2.89 -14.07
C ILE A 294 -21.58 -2.24 -14.50
N GLU A 295 -21.69 -1.28 -15.42
CA GLU A 295 -20.57 -0.45 -15.83
C GLU A 295 -20.20 0.54 -14.72
N PHE A 296 -18.91 0.72 -14.50
CA PHE A 296 -18.37 1.70 -13.56
C PHE A 296 -17.02 2.20 -14.06
N PHE A 297 -16.59 3.38 -13.63
CA PHE A 297 -15.26 3.90 -13.94
C PHE A 297 -14.30 3.51 -12.81
N ARG A 298 -13.19 2.87 -13.15
CA ARG A 298 -12.17 2.45 -12.18
C ARG A 298 -10.90 3.25 -12.38
N LEU A 299 -10.35 3.78 -11.30
CA LEU A 299 -8.98 4.31 -11.30
C LEU A 299 -7.99 3.20 -11.64
N GLN A 300 -7.32 3.27 -12.78
CA GLN A 300 -6.33 2.28 -13.21
C GLN A 300 -4.95 2.60 -12.65
N SER A 301 -4.52 3.85 -12.78
CA SER A 301 -3.19 4.29 -12.36
C SER A 301 -3.16 5.79 -12.09
N PHE A 302 -2.21 6.21 -11.26
CA PHE A 302 -2.00 7.59 -10.86
C PHE A 302 -0.54 7.80 -10.46
N TYR A 303 0.17 8.68 -11.16
CA TYR A 303 1.60 8.88 -10.97
C TYR A 303 2.06 10.29 -11.34
N PRO A 304 3.15 10.78 -10.73
CA PRO A 304 3.72 12.09 -11.04
C PRO A 304 4.58 12.04 -12.31
N ILE A 305 4.88 13.19 -12.89
CA ILE A 305 5.74 13.38 -14.06
C ILE A 305 6.80 14.44 -13.69
N TYR A 306 8.10 14.13 -13.86
CA TYR A 306 9.19 15.03 -13.42
C TYR A 306 10.15 15.51 -14.53
N ASP A 307 10.61 14.67 -15.47
CA ASP A 307 11.83 15.02 -16.23
C ASP A 307 11.67 15.39 -17.72
N LYS A 308 10.85 14.68 -18.51
CA LYS A 308 10.84 14.85 -20.00
C LYS A 308 9.47 15.03 -20.63
N THR A 309 8.45 14.40 -20.10
CA THR A 309 7.08 14.48 -20.63
C THR A 309 6.44 15.85 -20.36
N GLU A 310 6.89 16.57 -19.35
CA GLU A 310 6.35 17.90 -19.00
C GLU A 310 6.52 18.91 -20.15
N LEU A 311 7.63 18.83 -20.89
CA LEU A 311 7.87 19.64 -22.09
C LEU A 311 6.90 19.27 -23.22
N GLU A 312 6.66 17.99 -23.47
CA GLU A 312 5.71 17.53 -24.50
C GLU A 312 4.25 17.87 -24.15
N ILE A 313 3.90 17.83 -22.86
CA ILE A 313 2.58 18.22 -22.37
C ILE A 313 2.37 19.72 -22.60
N LYS A 314 3.35 20.56 -22.21
CA LYS A 314 3.28 22.01 -22.43
C LYS A 314 3.22 22.42 -23.90
N LEU A 315 3.72 21.59 -24.81
CA LEU A 315 3.68 21.85 -26.27
C LEU A 315 2.33 21.50 -26.92
N ASN A 316 1.56 20.59 -26.34
CA ASN A 316 0.33 20.05 -26.96
C ASN A 316 -0.96 20.41 -26.22
N TYR A 317 -0.86 20.92 -24.99
CA TYR A 317 -2.01 21.19 -24.14
C TYR A 317 -2.02 22.65 -23.69
N SER A 318 -3.21 23.23 -23.53
CA SER A 318 -3.40 24.48 -22.82
C SER A 318 -3.63 24.21 -21.34
N GLU A 319 -3.03 25.03 -20.49
CA GLU A 319 -3.24 24.95 -19.04
C GLU A 319 -4.48 25.78 -18.66
N TYR A 320 -5.45 25.12 -18.04
CA TYR A 320 -6.61 25.75 -17.42
C TYR A 320 -6.38 25.80 -15.90
N LYS A 321 -6.14 27.00 -15.38
CA LYS A 321 -5.94 27.21 -13.95
C LYS A 321 -7.28 27.14 -13.21
N ILE A 322 -7.40 26.21 -12.26
CA ILE A 322 -8.60 26.06 -11.40
C ILE A 322 -8.45 26.93 -10.15
N ASN A 323 -7.31 26.82 -9.47
CA ASN A 323 -6.95 27.65 -8.33
C ASN A 323 -5.42 27.75 -8.19
N ASP A 324 -4.91 28.28 -7.07
CA ASP A 324 -3.48 28.47 -6.88
C ASP A 324 -2.68 27.17 -6.73
N ARG A 325 -3.37 26.06 -6.47
CA ARG A 325 -2.76 24.74 -6.26
C ARG A 325 -3.04 23.78 -7.42
N ILE A 326 -4.15 23.96 -8.13
CA ILE A 326 -4.63 23.03 -9.16
C ILE A 326 -4.75 23.71 -10.52
N SER A 327 -4.15 23.08 -11.52
CA SER A 327 -4.37 23.38 -12.94
C SER A 327 -4.62 22.10 -13.73
N LEU A 328 -5.35 22.19 -14.83
CA LEU A 328 -5.67 21.06 -15.71
C LEU A 328 -5.07 21.29 -17.10
N PHE A 329 -4.49 20.26 -17.71
CA PHE A 329 -4.08 20.32 -19.11
C PHE A 329 -5.22 19.86 -20.01
N ILE A 330 -5.69 20.77 -20.86
CA ILE A 330 -6.77 20.53 -21.82
C ILE A 330 -6.13 20.42 -23.20
N ASN A 331 -6.52 19.40 -23.96
CA ASN A 331 -6.00 19.23 -25.31
C ASN A 331 -6.52 20.39 -26.16
N GLY A 332 -5.61 21.21 -26.69
CA GLY A 332 -6.01 22.32 -27.54
C GLY A 332 -6.50 21.74 -28.86
N THR A 333 -7.80 21.52 -29.02
CA THR A 333 -8.36 21.39 -30.36
C THR A 333 -8.01 22.68 -31.09
N LYS A 334 -7.14 22.57 -32.11
CA LYS A 334 -7.00 23.59 -33.15
C LYS A 334 -8.41 23.92 -33.61
N SER A 335 -8.90 25.09 -33.21
CA SER A 335 -10.12 25.71 -33.75
C SER A 335 -9.97 25.93 -35.24
#